data_AF-A0A821LHH1-F1
#
_entry.id   AF-A0A821LHH1-F1
#
_cell.length_a   1.000
_cell.length_b   1.000
_cell.length_c   1.000
_cell.angle_alpha   90.00
_cell.angle_beta   90.00
_cell.angle_gamma   90.00
#
_symmetry.space_group_name_H-M   'P 1'
#
loop_
_entity.id
_entity.type
_entity.pdbx_description
1 polymer ?
#
loop_
_entity_poly.entity_id
_entity_poly.type
_entity_poly.pdbx_seq_one_letter_code
_entity_poly.pdbx_strand_id
1 'polypeptide(L)'
;LYQKIEKHLSDDPNLVYYGYEYIRFQLNSLKNRWAFWLDSMRESINMINRIGKKKIIEQFNEFQLTIENDLRTNYFVKLIVESAELIKLGKYYRDKEDWSYAYDCYKQAGSDQFYSSVNYYTSTCRQNLNYSNGLSSKKEFKKELLRVKQSIEKEFQFLNHAAQVAFEIGEKNRRLGLASYENEYSTQVKEKSIIWNIFDGTITNAIGSPIDSKDLTANKYLLDENKVENLIRRLITNKCIY
;
A
#
# COMPACT_ATOMS: atom_id res chain seq x y z
N LEU A 1 16.93 -18.72 -15.00
CA LEU A 1 16.61 -18.04 -13.72
C LEU A 1 15.14 -18.18 -13.34
N TYR A 2 14.19 -17.68 -14.16
CA TYR A 2 12.75 -17.74 -13.85
C TYR A 2 12.23 -19.12 -13.41
N GLN A 3 12.45 -20.17 -14.22
CA GLN A 3 12.05 -21.55 -13.89
C GLN A 3 12.65 -22.07 -12.58
N LYS A 4 13.89 -21.68 -12.25
CA LYS A 4 14.55 -22.04 -10.99
C LYS A 4 13.83 -21.41 -9.80
N ILE A 5 13.41 -20.15 -9.95
CA ILE A 5 12.72 -19.40 -8.89
C ILE A 5 11.28 -19.87 -8.73
N GLU A 6 10.58 -20.11 -9.84
CA GLU A 6 9.23 -20.68 -9.82
C GLU A 6 9.21 -22.01 -9.09
N LYS A 7 10.17 -22.90 -9.37
CA LYS A 7 10.33 -24.15 -8.63
C LYS A 7 10.62 -23.89 -7.15
N HIS A 8 11.56 -23.01 -6.82
CA HIS A 8 11.90 -22.68 -5.43
C HIS A 8 10.70 -22.15 -4.63
N LEU A 9 9.88 -21.28 -5.23
CA LEU A 9 8.67 -20.76 -4.60
C LEU A 9 7.56 -21.82 -4.48
N SER A 10 7.45 -22.71 -5.47
CA SER A 10 6.46 -23.80 -5.47
C SER A 10 6.80 -24.89 -4.46
N ASP A 11 8.09 -25.09 -4.20
CA ASP A 11 8.60 -26.02 -3.19
C ASP A 11 8.60 -25.39 -1.77
N ASP A 12 8.17 -24.11 -1.61
CA ASP A 12 8.10 -23.46 -0.30
C ASP A 12 7.04 -24.16 0.57
N PRO A 13 7.39 -24.74 1.72
CA PRO A 13 6.45 -25.48 2.56
C PRO A 13 5.31 -24.60 3.09
N ASN A 14 5.46 -23.28 3.05
CA ASN A 14 4.40 -22.35 3.43
C ASN A 14 3.37 -22.11 2.31
N LEU A 15 3.51 -22.73 1.15
CA LEU A 15 2.59 -22.58 0.03
C LEU A 15 1.13 -22.93 0.39
N VAL A 16 0.94 -23.88 1.31
CA VAL A 16 -0.39 -24.24 1.83
C VAL A 16 -1.07 -23.05 2.52
N TYR A 17 -0.29 -22.17 3.13
CA TYR A 17 -0.78 -20.99 3.87
C TYR A 17 -0.95 -19.76 2.97
N TYR A 18 -0.03 -19.53 2.03
CA TYR A 18 -0.05 -18.33 1.18
C TYR A 18 -0.86 -18.50 -0.12
N GLY A 19 -1.01 -19.74 -0.59
CA GLY A 19 -1.75 -20.08 -1.81
C GLY A 19 -1.02 -19.73 -3.13
N TYR A 20 -1.56 -20.25 -4.24
CA TYR A 20 -0.98 -20.08 -5.58
C TYR A 20 -0.91 -18.62 -6.04
N GLU A 21 -1.82 -17.78 -5.59
CA GLU A 21 -1.88 -16.37 -5.95
C GLU A 21 -0.68 -15.59 -5.41
N TYR A 22 -0.22 -15.89 -4.20
CA TYR A 22 0.99 -15.32 -3.65
C TYR A 22 2.22 -15.60 -4.53
N ILE A 23 2.40 -16.85 -4.96
CA ILE A 23 3.48 -17.21 -5.91
C ILE A 23 3.34 -16.40 -7.20
N ARG A 24 2.11 -16.30 -7.74
CA ARG A 24 1.87 -15.55 -8.98
C ARG A 24 2.29 -14.09 -8.85
N PHE A 25 1.97 -13.43 -7.73
CA PHE A 25 2.42 -12.06 -7.46
C PHE A 25 3.94 -11.94 -7.36
N GLN A 26 4.61 -12.85 -6.64
CA GLN A 26 6.07 -12.91 -6.53
C GLN A 26 6.74 -13.07 -7.91
N LEU A 27 6.21 -13.97 -8.75
CA LEU A 27 6.72 -14.23 -10.09
C LEU A 27 6.45 -13.08 -11.06
N ASN A 28 5.35 -12.35 -10.90
CA ASN A 28 5.08 -11.15 -11.68
C ASN A 28 6.06 -10.02 -11.31
N SER A 29 6.36 -9.84 -10.03
CA SER A 29 7.38 -8.87 -9.60
C SER A 29 8.77 -9.25 -10.15
N LEU A 30 9.11 -10.54 -10.17
CA LEU A 30 10.33 -11.02 -10.85
C LEU A 30 10.37 -10.65 -12.34
N LYS A 31 9.24 -10.80 -13.06
CA LYS A 31 9.14 -10.40 -14.47
C LYS A 31 9.33 -8.90 -14.65
N ASN A 32 8.75 -8.09 -13.77
CA ASN A 32 8.92 -6.63 -13.80
C ASN A 32 10.38 -6.25 -13.56
N ARG A 33 11.03 -6.82 -12.54
CA ARG A 33 12.46 -6.61 -12.27
C ARG A 33 13.34 -7.04 -13.43
N TRP A 34 13.01 -8.15 -14.08
CA TRP A 34 13.69 -8.61 -15.29
C TRP A 34 13.54 -7.60 -16.44
N ALA A 35 12.34 -7.06 -16.67
CA ALA A 35 12.09 -6.06 -17.69
C ALA A 35 12.90 -4.77 -17.43
N PHE A 36 12.86 -4.24 -16.20
CA PHE A 36 13.65 -3.07 -15.82
C PHE A 36 15.16 -3.30 -15.96
N TRP A 37 15.64 -4.48 -15.57
CA TRP A 37 17.03 -4.84 -15.78
C TRP A 37 17.39 -4.87 -17.26
N LEU A 38 16.57 -5.48 -18.12
CA LEU A 38 16.79 -5.48 -19.57
C LEU A 38 16.82 -4.07 -20.16
N ASP A 39 15.92 -3.19 -19.73
CA ASP A 39 15.91 -1.78 -20.15
C ASP A 39 17.19 -1.06 -19.73
N SER A 40 17.66 -1.28 -18.48
CA SER A 40 18.94 -0.72 -18.00
C SER A 40 20.16 -1.25 -18.77
N MET A 41 20.05 -2.46 -19.33
CA MET A 41 21.10 -3.13 -20.09
C MET A 41 21.10 -2.80 -21.58
N ARG A 42 20.08 -2.07 -22.06
CA ARG A 42 19.85 -1.85 -23.50
C ARG A 42 21.06 -1.29 -24.23
N GLU A 43 21.71 -0.28 -23.67
CA GLU A 43 22.92 0.33 -24.26
C GLU A 43 24.11 -0.65 -24.26
N SER A 44 24.34 -1.33 -23.13
CA SER A 44 25.40 -2.34 -22.99
C SER A 44 25.23 -3.50 -23.98
N ILE A 45 23.99 -3.94 -24.22
CA ILE A 45 23.66 -4.98 -25.20
C ILE A 45 23.89 -4.47 -26.62
N ASN A 46 23.46 -3.24 -26.94
CA ASN A 46 23.68 -2.66 -28.27
C ASN A 46 25.17 -2.46 -28.59
N MET A 47 25.99 -2.27 -27.56
CA MET A 47 27.44 -2.13 -27.67
C MET A 47 28.21 -3.43 -27.39
N ILE A 48 27.56 -4.60 -27.45
CA ILE A 48 28.18 -5.90 -27.12
C ILE A 48 29.50 -6.17 -27.87
N ASN A 49 29.62 -5.68 -29.11
CA ASN A 49 30.83 -5.81 -29.94
C ASN A 49 32.02 -4.98 -29.41
N ARG A 50 31.76 -3.94 -28.60
CA ARG A 50 32.77 -3.08 -27.97
C ARG A 50 33.09 -3.50 -26.54
N ILE A 51 32.07 -3.88 -25.78
CA ILE A 51 32.20 -4.12 -24.33
C ILE A 51 32.45 -5.61 -24.01
N GLY A 52 32.13 -6.49 -24.97
CA GLY A 52 32.32 -7.93 -24.85
C GLY A 52 31.22 -8.62 -24.05
N LYS A 53 30.95 -9.89 -24.40
CA LYS A 53 29.93 -10.73 -23.75
C LYS A 53 30.18 -10.91 -22.24
N LYS A 54 31.44 -10.88 -21.82
CA LYS A 54 31.84 -11.11 -20.43
C LYS A 54 31.18 -10.12 -19.46
N LYS A 55 31.17 -8.83 -19.80
CA LYS A 55 30.59 -7.79 -18.92
C LYS A 55 29.07 -7.94 -18.78
N ILE A 56 28.39 -8.36 -19.85
CA ILE A 56 26.94 -8.63 -19.81
C ILE A 56 26.65 -9.84 -18.90
N ILE A 57 27.48 -10.88 -18.97
CA ILE A 57 27.36 -12.06 -18.09
C ILE A 57 27.62 -11.68 -16.63
N GLU A 58 28.63 -10.85 -16.35
CA GLU A 58 28.91 -10.34 -15.00
C GLU A 58 27.70 -9.58 -14.44
N GLN A 59 27.12 -8.64 -15.20
CA GLN A 59 25.94 -7.89 -14.78
C GLN A 59 24.68 -8.76 -14.62
N PHE A 60 24.53 -9.82 -15.42
CA PHE A 60 23.46 -10.79 -15.23
C PHE A 60 23.66 -11.60 -13.95
N ASN A 61 24.90 -12.02 -13.65
CA ASN A 61 25.20 -12.74 -12.42
C ASN A 61 24.96 -11.89 -11.18
N GLU A 62 25.28 -10.59 -11.23
CA GLU A 62 24.95 -9.62 -10.17
C GLU A 62 23.43 -9.52 -9.96
N PHE A 63 22.65 -9.36 -11.04
CA PHE A 63 21.20 -9.36 -10.97
C PHE A 63 20.66 -10.67 -10.36
N GLN A 64 21.17 -11.82 -10.80
CA GLN A 64 20.78 -13.12 -10.25
C GLN A 64 21.10 -13.22 -8.75
N LEU A 65 22.27 -12.76 -8.32
CA LEU A 65 22.67 -12.73 -6.91
C LEU A 65 21.73 -11.90 -6.06
N THR A 66 21.28 -10.74 -6.54
CA THR A 66 20.28 -9.92 -5.84
C THR A 66 18.99 -10.71 -5.62
N ILE A 67 18.48 -11.37 -6.66
CA ILE A 67 17.26 -12.18 -6.56
C ILE A 67 17.43 -13.35 -5.59
N GLU A 68 18.57 -14.05 -5.66
CA GLU A 68 18.85 -15.16 -4.77
C GLU A 68 19.00 -14.72 -3.30
N ASN A 69 19.53 -13.52 -3.05
CA ASN A 69 19.60 -12.95 -1.71
C ASN A 69 18.22 -12.59 -1.18
N ASP A 70 17.37 -11.98 -2.00
CA ASP A 70 15.99 -11.63 -1.63
C ASP A 70 15.18 -12.88 -1.25
N LEU A 71 15.35 -13.98 -1.98
CA LEU A 71 14.70 -15.27 -1.69
C LEU A 71 15.13 -15.90 -0.36
N ARG A 72 16.33 -15.60 0.12
CA ARG A 72 16.86 -16.10 1.41
C ARG A 72 16.36 -15.31 2.61
N THR A 73 15.69 -14.19 2.40
CA THR A 73 15.14 -13.40 3.51
C THR A 73 13.99 -14.14 4.18
N ASN A 74 13.81 -13.89 5.48
CA ASN A 74 12.68 -14.40 6.27
C ASN A 74 11.45 -13.49 6.17
N TYR A 75 11.44 -12.56 5.21
CA TYR A 75 10.31 -11.65 5.04
C TYR A 75 9.11 -12.38 4.45
N PHE A 76 7.92 -11.97 4.90
CA PHE A 76 6.65 -12.46 4.41
C PHE A 76 6.55 -12.34 2.87
N VAL A 77 7.08 -11.26 2.30
CA VAL A 77 7.22 -11.09 0.85
C VAL A 77 8.69 -10.99 0.49
N LYS A 78 9.12 -11.79 -0.49
CA LYS A 78 10.53 -11.98 -0.85
C LYS A 78 10.96 -11.09 -2.02
N LEU A 79 10.26 -11.19 -3.14
CA LEU A 79 10.62 -10.56 -4.41
C LEU A 79 9.86 -9.25 -4.70
N ILE A 80 8.70 -9.06 -4.08
CA ILE A 80 7.90 -7.84 -4.26
C ILE A 80 8.50 -6.71 -3.45
N VAL A 81 8.97 -5.68 -4.15
CA VAL A 81 9.63 -4.52 -3.55
C VAL A 81 8.77 -3.26 -3.69
N GLU A 82 7.95 -3.17 -4.73
CA GLU A 82 7.16 -1.99 -5.05
C GLU A 82 5.89 -1.89 -4.21
N SER A 83 5.63 -0.72 -3.63
CA SER A 83 4.42 -0.44 -2.83
C SER A 83 3.13 -0.72 -3.61
N ALA A 84 3.10 -0.41 -4.91
CA ALA A 84 1.95 -0.69 -5.77
C ALA A 84 1.65 -2.19 -5.91
N GLU A 85 2.68 -3.04 -5.97
CA GLU A 85 2.52 -4.49 -6.05
C GLU A 85 2.07 -5.06 -4.70
N LEU A 86 2.62 -4.55 -3.59
CA LEU A 86 2.20 -4.90 -2.24
C LEU A 86 0.73 -4.53 -1.97
N ILE A 87 0.24 -3.39 -2.47
CA ILE A 87 -1.16 -2.99 -2.35
C ILE A 87 -2.09 -3.97 -3.08
N LYS A 88 -1.68 -4.46 -4.26
CA LYS A 88 -2.45 -5.46 -5.02
C LYS A 88 -2.53 -6.79 -4.28
N LEU A 89 -1.42 -7.25 -3.72
CA LEU A 89 -1.37 -8.47 -2.91
C LEU A 89 -2.19 -8.31 -1.61
N GLY A 90 -2.06 -7.18 -0.93
CA GLY A 90 -2.86 -6.86 0.26
C GLY A 90 -4.36 -6.84 -0.03
N LYS A 91 -4.77 -6.29 -1.18
CA LYS A 91 -6.17 -6.33 -1.63
C LYS A 91 -6.65 -7.77 -1.82
N TYR A 92 -5.84 -8.63 -2.43
CA TYR A 92 -6.19 -10.04 -2.61
C TYR A 92 -6.47 -10.72 -1.26
N TYR A 93 -5.58 -10.58 -0.28
CA TYR A 93 -5.79 -11.16 1.06
C TYR A 93 -6.99 -10.57 1.77
N ARG A 94 -7.18 -9.25 1.66
CA ARG A 94 -8.33 -8.57 2.24
C ARG A 94 -9.66 -9.06 1.67
N ASP A 95 -9.73 -9.26 0.35
CA ASP A 95 -10.92 -9.78 -0.33
C ASP A 95 -11.20 -11.26 0.04
N LYS A 96 -10.22 -11.95 0.64
CA LYS A 96 -10.34 -13.30 1.24
C LYS A 96 -10.53 -13.26 2.76
N GLU A 97 -10.67 -12.08 3.35
CA GLU A 97 -10.77 -11.85 4.79
C GLU A 97 -9.55 -12.35 5.59
N ASP A 98 -8.41 -12.52 4.94
CA ASP A 98 -7.13 -12.77 5.62
C ASP A 98 -6.52 -11.44 6.08
N TRP A 99 -7.05 -10.95 7.19
CA TRP A 99 -6.72 -9.63 7.71
C TRP A 99 -5.26 -9.52 8.17
N SER A 100 -4.62 -10.64 8.55
CA SER A 100 -3.23 -10.63 9.02
C SER A 100 -2.28 -10.39 7.85
N TYR A 101 -2.38 -11.18 6.78
CA TYR A 101 -1.53 -10.98 5.61
C TYR A 101 -1.86 -9.70 4.85
N ALA A 102 -3.14 -9.29 4.80
CA ALA A 102 -3.51 -7.99 4.26
C ALA A 102 -2.85 -6.84 5.05
N TYR A 103 -2.87 -6.91 6.39
CA TYR A 103 -2.22 -5.93 7.26
C TYR A 103 -0.71 -5.85 6.98
N ASP A 104 -0.02 -6.97 6.90
CA ASP A 104 1.43 -7.00 6.66
C ASP A 104 1.80 -6.41 5.29
N CYS A 105 1.04 -6.74 4.24
CA CYS A 105 1.19 -6.12 2.92
C CYS A 105 1.06 -4.60 2.96
N TYR A 106 -0.02 -4.09 3.56
CA TYR A 106 -0.29 -2.65 3.59
C TYR A 106 0.69 -1.89 4.50
N LYS A 107 1.10 -2.49 5.61
CA LYS A 107 2.13 -1.93 6.48
C LYS A 107 3.45 -1.78 5.75
N GLN A 108 3.85 -2.78 4.97
CA GLN A 108 5.08 -2.72 4.18
C GLN A 108 4.97 -1.71 3.04
N ALA A 109 3.83 -1.65 2.33
CA ALA A 109 3.60 -0.63 1.29
C ALA A 109 3.61 0.80 1.84
N GLY A 110 3.19 1.00 3.08
CA GLY A 110 3.18 2.30 3.76
C GLY A 110 4.56 2.84 4.15
N SER A 111 5.66 2.10 3.91
CA SER A 111 7.01 2.64 4.10
C SER A 111 7.42 3.68 3.06
N ASP A 112 6.72 3.71 1.91
CA ASP A 112 6.90 4.75 0.90
C ASP A 112 6.08 5.99 1.27
N GLN A 113 6.77 7.13 1.38
CA GLN A 113 6.19 8.43 1.75
C GLN A 113 5.09 8.93 0.81
N PHE A 114 5.02 8.41 -0.42
CA PHE A 114 4.00 8.76 -1.40
C PHE A 114 2.82 7.78 -1.43
N TYR A 115 2.71 6.89 -0.45
CA TYR A 115 1.60 5.93 -0.34
C TYR A 115 0.85 6.08 0.98
N SER A 116 0.73 7.31 1.50
CA SER A 116 0.05 7.59 2.78
C SER A 116 -1.39 7.07 2.83
N SER A 117 -2.08 7.01 1.69
CA SER A 117 -3.43 6.46 1.56
C SER A 117 -3.55 4.99 1.96
N VAL A 118 -2.46 4.23 1.87
CA VAL A 118 -2.42 2.81 2.30
C VAL A 118 -2.66 2.66 3.79
N ASN A 119 -2.31 3.67 4.60
CA ASN A 119 -2.51 3.63 6.05
C ASN A 119 -3.98 3.55 6.46
N TYR A 120 -4.91 3.94 5.58
CA TYR A 120 -6.34 3.67 5.75
C TYR A 120 -6.61 2.15 5.77
N TYR A 121 -6.06 1.42 4.81
CA TYR A 121 -6.23 -0.02 4.72
C TYR A 121 -5.51 -0.75 5.86
N THR A 122 -4.32 -0.27 6.25
CA THR A 122 -3.60 -0.77 7.43
C THR A 122 -4.45 -0.62 8.69
N SER A 123 -5.05 0.55 8.90
CA SER A 123 -5.95 0.80 10.05
C SER A 123 -7.18 -0.09 10.02
N THR A 124 -7.78 -0.29 8.84
CA THR A 124 -8.96 -1.13 8.65
C THR A 124 -8.67 -2.60 8.94
N CYS A 125 -7.54 -3.14 8.45
CA CYS A 125 -7.14 -4.52 8.74
C CYS A 125 -6.86 -4.70 10.25
N ARG A 126 -6.20 -3.71 10.88
CA ARG A 126 -5.95 -3.72 12.32
C ARG A 126 -7.23 -3.73 13.15
N GLN A 127 -8.25 -2.97 12.73
CA GLN A 127 -9.55 -2.97 13.41
C GLN A 127 -10.20 -4.35 13.34
N ASN A 128 -10.19 -5.00 12.18
CA ASN A 128 -10.75 -6.34 12.00
C ASN A 128 -10.01 -7.40 12.82
N LEU A 129 -8.68 -7.36 12.84
CA LEU A 129 -7.86 -8.24 13.69
C LEU A 129 -8.17 -8.09 15.19
N ASN A 130 -8.48 -6.87 15.63
CA ASN A 130 -8.76 -6.53 17.03
C ASN A 130 -10.25 -6.36 17.32
N TYR A 131 -11.14 -6.87 16.46
CA TYR A 131 -12.58 -6.62 16.59
C TYR A 131 -13.15 -7.13 17.91
N SER A 132 -12.58 -8.21 18.45
CA SER A 132 -12.89 -8.76 19.79
C SER A 132 -12.71 -7.76 20.94
N ASN A 133 -11.90 -6.71 20.77
CA ASN A 133 -11.70 -5.65 21.76
C ASN A 133 -12.81 -4.57 21.72
N GLY A 134 -13.79 -4.71 20.81
CA GLY A 134 -14.98 -3.88 20.65
C GLY A 134 -14.70 -2.38 20.64
N LEU A 135 -15.37 -1.62 21.53
CA LEU A 135 -15.30 -0.17 21.58
C LEU A 135 -13.88 0.40 21.66
N SER A 136 -12.96 -0.28 22.35
CA SER A 136 -11.57 0.19 22.46
C SER A 136 -10.85 0.13 21.11
N SER A 137 -11.06 -0.93 20.33
CA SER A 137 -10.58 -1.07 18.96
C SER A 137 -11.15 0.01 18.05
N LYS A 138 -12.46 0.28 18.14
CA LYS A 138 -13.12 1.31 17.32
C LYS A 138 -12.66 2.72 17.65
N LYS A 139 -12.39 3.04 18.92
CA LYS A 139 -11.80 4.33 19.33
C LYS A 139 -10.40 4.52 18.76
N GLU A 140 -9.54 3.50 18.86
CA GLU A 140 -8.18 3.58 18.30
C GLU A 140 -8.21 3.69 16.78
N PHE A 141 -9.08 2.93 16.11
CA PHE A 141 -9.29 3.03 14.67
C PHE A 141 -9.65 4.47 14.23
N LYS A 142 -10.62 5.11 14.89
CA LYS A 142 -10.99 6.51 14.59
C LYS A 142 -9.83 7.48 14.80
N LYS A 143 -9.02 7.28 15.84
CA LYS A 143 -7.83 8.10 16.12
C LYS A 143 -6.76 7.92 15.04
N GLU A 144 -6.52 6.70 14.58
CA GLU A 144 -5.61 6.45 13.46
C GLU A 144 -6.12 7.06 12.17
N LEU A 145 -7.42 6.97 11.88
CA LEU A 145 -8.01 7.61 10.70
C LEU A 145 -7.80 9.14 10.67
N LEU A 146 -7.86 9.81 11.82
CA LEU A 146 -7.52 11.24 11.91
C LEU A 146 -6.06 11.51 11.53
N ARG A 147 -5.13 10.66 11.96
CA ARG A 147 -3.71 10.78 11.59
C ARG A 147 -3.48 10.50 10.10
N VAL A 148 -4.18 9.50 9.55
CA VAL A 148 -4.13 9.18 8.11
C VAL A 148 -4.61 10.39 7.30
N LYS A 149 -5.72 11.01 7.70
CA LYS A 149 -6.25 12.22 7.07
C LYS A 149 -5.18 13.33 7.01
N GLN A 150 -4.56 13.63 8.15
CA GLN A 150 -3.50 14.65 8.26
C GLN A 150 -2.26 14.32 7.41
N SER A 151 -1.87 13.04 7.31
CA SER A 151 -0.72 12.61 6.51
C SER A 151 -0.97 12.84 5.02
N ILE A 152 -2.17 12.48 4.54
CA ILE A 152 -2.51 12.65 3.12
C ILE A 152 -2.68 14.13 2.78
N GLU A 153 -3.24 14.95 3.67
CA GLU A 153 -3.30 16.41 3.49
C GLU A 153 -1.90 17.02 3.32
N LYS A 154 -0.92 16.58 4.11
CA LYS A 154 0.48 17.02 3.97
C LYS A 154 1.11 16.58 2.65
N GLU A 155 0.90 15.33 2.24
CA GLU A 155 1.36 14.82 0.94
C GLU A 155 0.76 15.66 -0.21
N PHE A 156 -0.52 16.00 -0.10
CA PHE A 156 -1.22 16.82 -1.08
C PHE A 156 -0.68 18.25 -1.15
N GLN A 157 -0.42 18.89 0.00
CA GLN A 157 0.20 20.21 0.05
C GLN A 157 1.58 20.22 -0.59
N PHE A 158 2.40 19.19 -0.33
CA PHE A 158 3.71 19.03 -0.95
C PHE A 158 3.60 18.92 -2.48
N LEU A 159 2.71 18.06 -2.98
CA LEU A 159 2.54 17.86 -4.42
C LEU A 159 2.05 19.12 -5.13
N ASN A 160 1.12 19.87 -4.52
CA ASN A 160 0.67 21.15 -5.07
C ASN A 160 1.80 22.17 -5.16
N HIS A 161 2.63 22.27 -4.11
CA HIS A 161 3.78 23.16 -4.13
C HIS A 161 4.80 22.77 -5.20
N ALA A 162 5.13 21.48 -5.31
CA ALA A 162 6.01 20.97 -6.34
C ALA A 162 5.47 21.23 -7.76
N ALA A 163 4.17 21.05 -7.98
CA ALA A 163 3.52 21.33 -9.25
C ALA A 163 3.57 22.82 -9.61
N GLN A 164 3.37 23.71 -8.63
CA GLN A 164 3.47 25.16 -8.83
C GLN A 164 4.91 25.55 -9.22
N VAL A 165 5.92 25.07 -8.49
CA VAL A 165 7.33 25.35 -8.80
C VAL A 165 7.70 24.83 -10.19
N ALA A 166 7.29 23.60 -10.53
CA ALA A 166 7.53 23.03 -11.84
C ALA A 166 6.83 23.82 -12.96
N PHE A 167 5.64 24.38 -12.69
CA PHE A 167 4.94 25.26 -13.63
C PHE A 167 5.71 26.57 -13.85
N GLU A 168 6.20 27.21 -12.78
CA GLU A 168 6.99 28.44 -12.86
C GLU A 168 8.30 28.23 -13.64
N ILE A 169 9.00 27.12 -13.39
CA ILE A 169 10.19 26.72 -14.16
C ILE A 169 9.83 26.44 -15.61
N GLY A 170 8.74 25.73 -15.87
CA GLY A 170 8.24 25.42 -17.22
C GLY A 170 7.90 26.68 -18.00
N GLU A 171 7.21 27.65 -17.40
CA GLU A 171 6.93 28.95 -17.99
C GLU A 171 8.21 29.73 -18.32
N LYS A 172 9.17 29.75 -17.39
CA LYS A 172 10.48 30.38 -17.63
C LYS A 172 11.19 29.73 -18.81
N ASN A 173 11.20 28.40 -18.89
CA ASN A 173 11.83 27.66 -19.98
C ASN A 173 11.10 27.84 -21.32
N ARG A 174 9.76 27.91 -21.31
CA ARG A 174 8.95 28.24 -22.50
C ARG A 174 9.27 29.64 -23.04
N ARG A 175 9.37 30.65 -22.16
CA ARG A 175 9.77 32.01 -22.55
C ARG A 175 11.18 32.06 -23.15
N LEU A 176 12.06 31.15 -22.73
CA LEU A 176 13.40 30.99 -23.27
C LEU A 176 13.47 30.08 -24.51
N GLY A 177 12.34 29.51 -24.97
CA GLY A 177 12.27 28.61 -26.12
C GLY A 177 12.85 27.21 -25.89
N LEU A 178 13.04 26.80 -24.63
CA LEU A 178 13.77 25.59 -24.25
C LEU A 178 12.90 24.35 -23.97
N ALA A 179 11.56 24.49 -23.88
CA ALA A 179 10.68 23.37 -23.52
C ALA A 179 9.28 23.45 -24.16
N SER A 180 8.71 22.31 -24.54
CA SER A 180 7.38 22.18 -25.15
C SER A 180 6.44 21.18 -24.45
N TYR A 181 6.88 20.51 -23.38
CA TYR A 181 6.13 19.42 -22.75
C TYR A 181 5.31 19.87 -21.53
N GLU A 182 4.25 19.11 -21.24
CA GLU A 182 3.35 19.31 -20.11
C GLU A 182 4.02 18.94 -18.77
N ASN A 183 3.57 19.53 -17.66
CA ASN A 183 4.17 19.35 -16.35
C ASN A 183 3.69 18.03 -15.70
N GLU A 184 4.56 17.01 -15.62
CA GLU A 184 4.25 15.69 -15.02
C GLU A 184 3.72 15.78 -13.58
N TYR A 185 4.18 16.76 -12.78
CA TYR A 185 3.67 16.97 -11.42
C TYR A 185 2.21 17.42 -11.41
N SER A 186 1.75 18.13 -12.44
CA SER A 186 0.35 18.54 -12.55
C SER A 186 -0.58 17.35 -12.79
N THR A 187 -0.13 16.35 -13.56
CA THR A 187 -0.84 15.09 -13.76
C THR A 187 -0.90 14.29 -12.46
N GLN A 188 0.23 14.16 -11.75
CA GLN A 188 0.29 13.47 -10.46
C GLN A 188 -0.62 14.14 -9.41
N VAL A 189 -0.67 15.47 -9.34
CA VAL A 189 -1.60 16.21 -8.46
C VAL A 189 -3.04 15.88 -8.79
N LYS A 190 -3.43 15.86 -10.08
CA LYS A 190 -4.80 15.52 -10.50
C LYS A 190 -5.18 14.09 -10.08
N GLU A 191 -4.34 13.11 -10.38
CA GLU A 191 -4.59 11.72 -10.02
C GLU A 191 -4.69 11.53 -8.50
N LYS A 192 -3.78 12.13 -7.74
CA LYS A 192 -3.77 12.08 -6.27
C LYS A 192 -4.97 12.81 -5.66
N SER A 193 -5.45 13.90 -6.27
CA SER A 193 -6.66 14.61 -5.84
C SER A 193 -7.90 13.72 -5.94
N ILE A 194 -8.03 12.97 -7.04
CA ILE A 194 -9.17 12.05 -7.25
C ILE A 194 -9.16 10.97 -6.18
N ILE A 195 -8.00 10.35 -5.95
CA ILE A 195 -7.82 9.32 -4.93
C ILE A 195 -8.13 9.91 -3.54
N TRP A 196 -7.60 11.09 -3.23
CA TRP A 196 -7.85 11.76 -1.97
C TRP A 196 -9.33 12.03 -1.73
N ASN A 197 -10.06 12.57 -2.70
CA ASN A 197 -11.49 12.85 -2.55
C ASN A 197 -12.30 11.58 -2.22
N ILE A 198 -11.92 10.42 -2.77
CA ILE A 198 -12.53 9.13 -2.43
C ILE A 198 -12.24 8.76 -0.96
N PHE A 199 -10.99 8.93 -0.52
CA PHE A 199 -10.59 8.62 0.84
C PHE A 199 -11.16 9.62 1.86
N ASP A 200 -11.24 10.90 1.55
CA ASP A 200 -11.74 11.92 2.47
C ASP A 200 -13.20 11.67 2.84
N GLY A 201 -14.06 11.36 1.87
CA GLY A 201 -15.45 10.97 2.13
C GLY A 201 -15.53 9.70 2.98
N THR A 202 -14.73 8.69 2.65
CA THR A 202 -14.71 7.41 3.37
C THR A 202 -14.21 7.55 4.80
N ILE A 203 -13.12 8.30 5.02
CA ILE A 203 -12.51 8.57 6.32
C ILE A 203 -13.45 9.42 7.17
N THR A 204 -14.03 10.47 6.59
CA THR A 204 -14.97 11.36 7.30
C THR A 204 -16.21 10.59 7.75
N ASN A 205 -16.77 9.74 6.89
CA ASN A 205 -17.90 8.89 7.24
C ASN A 205 -17.53 7.87 8.34
N ALA A 206 -16.35 7.26 8.26
CA ALA A 206 -15.89 6.31 9.27
C ALA A 206 -15.66 6.97 10.64
N ILE A 207 -15.08 8.18 10.67
CA ILE A 207 -14.92 8.98 11.90
C ILE A 207 -16.27 9.36 12.48
N GLY A 208 -17.20 9.85 11.64
CA GLY A 208 -18.54 10.28 12.03
C GLY A 208 -19.52 9.14 12.36
N SER A 209 -19.17 7.88 12.04
CA SER A 209 -20.08 6.74 12.26
C SER A 209 -20.42 6.55 13.75
N PRO A 210 -21.70 6.33 14.11
CA PRO A 210 -22.09 6.11 15.50
C PRO A 210 -21.51 4.80 16.07
N ILE A 211 -21.41 4.75 17.40
CA ILE A 211 -21.07 3.52 18.14
C ILE A 211 -22.33 2.65 18.16
N ASP A 212 -22.21 1.38 17.75
CA ASP A 212 -23.33 0.44 17.72
C ASP A 212 -23.39 -0.42 19.00
N SER A 213 -24.44 -1.22 19.13
CA SER A 213 -24.62 -2.13 20.26
C SER A 213 -23.56 -3.25 20.29
N LYS A 214 -23.09 -3.70 19.14
CA LYS A 214 -22.08 -4.76 19.02
C LYS A 214 -20.72 -4.31 19.56
N ASP A 215 -20.35 -3.06 19.32
CA ASP A 215 -19.14 -2.43 19.84
C ASP A 215 -19.09 -2.44 21.38
N LEU A 216 -20.25 -2.36 22.01
CA LEU A 216 -20.41 -2.31 23.46
C LEU A 216 -20.53 -3.70 24.10
N THR A 217 -20.92 -4.73 23.34
CA THR A 217 -21.01 -6.11 23.85
C THR A 217 -19.67 -6.74 24.22
N ALA A 218 -18.55 -6.17 23.77
CA ALA A 218 -17.21 -6.57 24.22
C ALA A 218 -16.91 -6.14 25.68
N ASN A 219 -17.76 -5.31 26.29
CA ASN A 219 -17.61 -4.92 27.69
C ASN A 219 -18.19 -6.03 28.61
N LYS A 220 -17.38 -6.50 29.56
CA LYS A 220 -17.74 -7.55 30.53
C LYS A 220 -19.04 -7.29 31.33
N TYR A 221 -19.49 -6.03 31.41
CA TYR A 221 -20.71 -5.62 32.10
C TYR A 221 -21.94 -5.49 31.19
N LEU A 222 -21.79 -5.62 29.87
CA LEU A 222 -22.79 -5.30 28.86
C LEU A 222 -22.87 -6.38 27.76
N LEU A 223 -22.94 -7.65 28.15
CA LEU A 223 -22.88 -8.80 27.23
C LEU A 223 -24.15 -9.03 26.40
N ASP A 224 -25.26 -8.38 26.74
CA ASP A 224 -26.58 -8.57 26.10
C ASP A 224 -26.87 -7.41 25.14
N GLU A 225 -26.82 -7.70 23.85
CA GLU A 225 -26.97 -6.74 22.76
C GLU A 225 -28.29 -5.96 22.84
N ASN A 226 -29.40 -6.60 23.27
CA ASN A 226 -30.70 -5.94 23.42
C ASN A 226 -30.73 -4.96 24.60
N LYS A 227 -30.03 -5.28 25.70
CA LYS A 227 -29.92 -4.37 26.85
C LYS A 227 -29.02 -3.19 26.52
N VAL A 228 -27.97 -3.43 25.76
CA VAL A 228 -27.09 -2.38 25.24
C VAL A 228 -27.83 -1.46 24.30
N GLU A 229 -28.61 -1.98 23.37
CA GLU A 229 -29.39 -1.16 22.44
C GLU A 229 -30.40 -0.27 23.18
N ASN A 230 -31.08 -0.80 24.20
CA ASN A 230 -31.96 -0.02 25.07
C ASN A 230 -31.22 1.05 25.88
N LEU A 231 -29.98 0.76 26.33
CA LEU A 231 -29.14 1.73 27.02
C LEU A 231 -28.69 2.86 26.07
N ILE A 232 -28.25 2.54 24.86
CA ILE A 232 -27.89 3.53 23.84
C ILE A 232 -29.10 4.42 23.52
N ARG A 233 -30.28 3.83 23.26
CA ARG A 233 -31.52 4.58 23.01
C ARG A 233 -31.86 5.53 24.16
N ARG A 234 -31.72 5.08 25.41
CA ARG A 234 -31.91 5.94 26.60
C ARG A 234 -30.90 7.08 26.65
N LEU A 235 -29.62 6.82 26.40
CA LEU A 235 -28.57 7.83 26.45
C LEU A 235 -28.69 8.88 25.33
N ILE A 236 -29.12 8.47 24.13
CA ILE A 236 -29.44 9.38 23.02
C ILE A 236 -30.67 10.24 23.36
N THR A 237 -31.73 9.61 23.87
CA THR A 237 -32.97 10.33 24.27
C THR A 237 -32.69 11.36 25.36
N ASN A 238 -31.76 11.05 26.27
CA ASN A 238 -31.33 11.95 27.35
C ASN A 238 -30.22 12.94 26.95
N LYS A 239 -29.83 13.01 25.66
CA LYS A 239 -28.75 13.88 25.13
C LYS A 239 -27.37 13.69 25.81
N CYS A 240 -27.09 12.50 26.33
CA CYS A 240 -25.83 12.21 27.04
C CYS A 240 -24.68 11.81 26.10
N ILE A 241 -24.95 11.48 24.83
CA ILE A 241 -23.94 11.11 23.84
C ILE A 241 -24.30 11.81 22.53
N TYR A 242 -23.46 12.77 22.13
CA TYR A 242 -23.36 13.31 20.78
C TYR A 242 -21.99 12.93 20.23
#